data_AF-A0A6H9KV20-F1
#
_entry.id   AF-A0A6H9KV20-F1
#
_cell.length_a   1.000
_cell.length_b   1.000
_cell.length_c   1.000
_cell.angle_alpha   90.00
_cell.angle_beta   90.00
_cell.angle_gamma   90.00
#
_symmetry.space_group_name_H-M   'P 1'
#
loop_
_entity.id
_entity.type
_entity.pdbx_description
1 polymer ?
#
loop_
_entity_poly.entity_id
_entity_poly.type
_entity_poly.pdbx_seq_one_letter_code
_entity_poly.pdbx_strand_id
1 'polypeptide(L)'
;MPAPIRLSVAVIPARNPANPEFFWVKRNPVLPFMGRFHAFPGGKVDRSDSSDCVIGTKSDEEKALIFTGTREVFEETGILLVKNNSLSENKIDEARESVLDGSLDFKEFLTKHDLEIESNRFQKAGQWITPEFQPMRYDARYFCVWLTEQEINSIKIVHGELVEGEWIKPPKAYESWLSGKTLLSPPIVFIAQEFSKGKEDLMERLQNPPKVLGMANKRIEFRKGIQLFPMRTPTLPPAKHTNCYLIGEKKLSLIDPASPYKEDQNYLLNYLNNLEKYTNQVPERILLTHHHPDHIGSVNFLKEKFGIPVWAHEETARKLEGQIVIEHHLQDKEIIPIEGNFELQAIFTPGHATGHLCFLEKKSGSFIVGDMISGFGTILISPEHEGDMQLYIKSLKEMLELDFDVLLPAHGGSIGDAKGKIQQYIDHRLMREEKVLKACQTEAKTLQELVEIAYSDTPQKLWKIAELSLKAHLIKLQRENKIQGFQHLTNVEKSDFSIYEKLNS
;
A
#
# COMPACT_ATOMS: atom_id res chain seq x y z
N MET A 1 -8.81 13.99 -12.40
CA MET A 1 -8.94 12.69 -13.08
C MET A 1 -8.15 11.61 -12.35
N PRO A 2 -8.64 10.35 -12.28
CA PRO A 2 -7.88 9.20 -11.80
C PRO A 2 -6.60 8.96 -12.62
N ALA A 3 -5.66 8.20 -12.07
CA ALA A 3 -4.51 7.74 -12.83
C ALA A 3 -4.95 6.85 -14.01
N PRO A 4 -4.23 6.88 -15.15
CA PRO A 4 -4.55 6.03 -16.29
C PRO A 4 -4.44 4.55 -15.92
N ILE A 5 -5.34 3.74 -16.47
CA ILE A 5 -5.36 2.29 -16.29
C ILE A 5 -4.47 1.66 -17.37
N ARG A 6 -3.56 0.78 -16.96
CA ARG A 6 -2.68 0.02 -17.85
C ARG A 6 -3.17 -1.42 -17.96
N LEU A 7 -3.23 -1.98 -19.16
CA LEU A 7 -3.52 -3.40 -19.32
C LEU A 7 -2.34 -4.22 -18.77
N SER A 8 -2.67 -5.30 -18.06
CA SER A 8 -1.67 -6.21 -17.49
C SER A 8 -2.22 -7.62 -17.44
N VAL A 9 -1.31 -8.60 -17.37
CA VAL A 9 -1.63 -10.01 -17.27
C VAL A 9 -0.95 -10.61 -16.05
N ALA A 10 -1.59 -11.59 -15.42
CA ALA A 10 -1.00 -12.45 -14.41
C ALA A 10 -1.35 -13.91 -14.73
N VAL A 11 -0.36 -14.79 -14.68
CA VAL A 11 -0.50 -16.21 -14.99
C VAL A 11 -0.36 -17.02 -13.72
N ILE A 12 -1.37 -17.82 -13.38
CA ILE A 12 -1.40 -18.77 -12.27
C ILE A 12 -0.85 -20.10 -12.81
N PRO A 13 0.43 -20.44 -12.56
CA PRO A 13 0.99 -21.71 -12.97
C PRO A 13 0.49 -22.76 -11.97
N ALA A 14 -0.26 -23.75 -12.45
CA ALA A 14 -0.91 -24.75 -11.61
C ALA A 14 -0.42 -26.16 -11.95
N ARG A 15 -0.43 -27.06 -10.96
CA ARG A 15 -0.12 -28.47 -11.14
C ARG A 15 -1.06 -29.36 -10.33
N ASN A 16 -1.00 -30.66 -10.61
CA ASN A 16 -1.77 -31.68 -9.89
C ASN A 16 -3.29 -31.41 -9.86
N PRO A 17 -4.02 -31.45 -10.98
CA PRO A 17 -5.45 -31.08 -11.00
C PRO A 17 -6.33 -31.77 -9.97
N ALA A 18 -6.01 -33.02 -9.61
CA ALA A 18 -6.75 -33.78 -8.57
C ALA A 18 -6.53 -33.25 -7.15
N ASN A 19 -5.37 -32.64 -6.88
CA ASN A 19 -5.02 -31.98 -5.63
C ASN A 19 -4.21 -30.70 -5.95
N PRO A 20 -4.89 -29.62 -6.38
CA PRO A 20 -4.25 -28.48 -7.00
C PRO A 20 -3.19 -27.81 -6.12
N GLU A 21 -2.08 -27.44 -6.74
CA GLU A 21 -1.10 -26.51 -6.22
C GLU A 21 -0.88 -25.41 -7.25
N PHE A 22 -0.61 -24.19 -6.80
CA PHE A 22 -0.16 -23.11 -7.67
C PHE A 22 1.23 -22.66 -7.28
N PHE A 23 1.96 -22.13 -8.26
CA PHE A 23 3.23 -21.49 -8.05
C PHE A 23 3.02 -19.99 -7.88
N TRP A 24 3.44 -19.45 -6.75
CA TRP A 24 3.41 -18.01 -6.51
C TRP A 24 4.82 -17.49 -6.26
N VAL A 25 4.98 -16.19 -6.39
CA VAL A 25 6.26 -15.50 -6.21
C VAL A 25 6.10 -14.41 -5.17
N LYS A 26 7.17 -14.10 -4.44
CA LYS A 26 7.20 -12.97 -3.53
C LYS A 26 7.98 -11.83 -4.13
N ARG A 27 7.33 -10.69 -4.15
CA ARG A 27 7.86 -9.45 -4.72
C ARG A 27 8.96 -8.88 -3.84
N ASN A 28 10.00 -8.35 -4.47
CA ASN A 28 11.08 -7.67 -3.78
C ASN A 28 10.53 -6.47 -2.97
N PRO A 29 10.94 -6.29 -1.69
CA PRO A 29 10.47 -5.19 -0.85
C PRO A 29 10.59 -3.81 -1.49
N VAL A 30 11.66 -3.56 -2.26
CA VAL A 30 11.93 -2.23 -2.82
C VAL A 30 10.99 -1.84 -3.97
N LEU A 31 10.16 -2.77 -4.46
CA LEU A 31 9.26 -2.47 -5.56
C LEU A 31 8.21 -1.43 -5.16
N PRO A 32 7.98 -0.40 -6.00
CA PRO A 32 7.08 0.70 -5.68
C PRO A 32 5.60 0.29 -5.62
N PHE A 33 5.25 -0.87 -6.19
CA PHE A 33 3.91 -1.45 -6.15
C PHE A 33 3.94 -2.81 -5.47
N MET A 34 3.31 -2.89 -4.30
CA MET A 34 3.09 -4.12 -3.55
C MET A 34 4.37 -4.93 -3.30
N GLY A 35 5.48 -4.28 -2.96
CA GLY A 35 6.70 -4.97 -2.49
C GLY A 35 6.40 -5.85 -1.27
N ARG A 36 7.06 -7.01 -1.16
CA ARG A 36 6.80 -8.13 -0.22
C ARG A 36 5.49 -8.91 -0.37
N PHE A 37 4.54 -8.45 -1.18
CA PHE A 37 3.32 -9.22 -1.41
C PHE A 37 3.65 -10.49 -2.20
N HIS A 38 2.90 -11.55 -1.95
CA HIS A 38 2.88 -12.66 -2.90
C HIS A 38 2.07 -12.25 -4.12
N ALA A 39 2.50 -12.73 -5.28
CA ALA A 39 1.95 -12.44 -6.58
C ALA A 39 2.02 -13.70 -7.46
N PHE A 40 1.34 -13.63 -8.60
CA PHE A 40 1.55 -14.57 -9.70
C PHE A 40 2.42 -13.89 -10.76
N PRO A 41 3.24 -14.66 -11.50
CA PRO A 41 4.07 -14.07 -12.55
C PRO A 41 3.25 -13.30 -13.57
N GLY A 42 3.76 -12.16 -13.99
CA GLY A 42 3.04 -11.30 -14.92
C GLY A 42 3.43 -9.83 -14.85
N GLY A 43 3.03 -9.12 -15.90
CA GLY A 43 3.45 -7.75 -16.11
C GLY A 43 2.49 -6.97 -17.00
N LYS A 44 3.00 -5.83 -17.49
CA LYS A 44 2.23 -4.93 -18.36
C LYS A 44 2.20 -5.47 -19.77
N VAL A 45 1.07 -5.27 -20.44
CA VAL A 45 0.95 -5.56 -21.87
C VAL A 45 1.37 -4.33 -22.66
N ASP A 46 2.36 -4.50 -23.52
CA ASP A 46 2.81 -3.49 -24.47
C ASP A 46 2.08 -3.60 -25.81
N ARG A 47 2.04 -2.50 -26.57
CA ARG A 47 1.33 -2.45 -27.86
C ARG A 47 1.92 -3.39 -28.91
N SER A 48 3.19 -3.73 -28.77
CA SER A 48 3.92 -4.65 -29.66
C SER A 48 3.70 -6.13 -29.35
N ASP A 49 3.05 -6.45 -28.22
CA ASP A 49 2.95 -7.83 -27.72
C ASP A 49 1.97 -8.70 -28.52
N SER A 50 1.17 -8.12 -29.43
CA SER A 50 0.40 -8.94 -30.37
C SER A 50 1.37 -9.70 -31.30
N SER A 51 1.26 -11.03 -31.27
CA SER A 51 2.19 -11.92 -31.97
C SER A 51 1.45 -13.04 -32.70
N ASP A 52 1.91 -13.33 -33.92
CA ASP A 52 1.44 -14.48 -34.69
C ASP A 52 1.96 -15.81 -34.16
N CYS A 53 2.93 -15.78 -33.22
CA CYS A 53 3.32 -16.97 -32.46
C CYS A 53 2.18 -17.49 -31.57
N VAL A 54 1.15 -16.69 -31.26
CA VAL A 54 -0.02 -17.13 -30.49
C VAL A 54 -1.09 -17.65 -31.43
N ILE A 55 -1.36 -18.96 -31.35
CA ILE A 55 -2.33 -19.67 -32.19
C ILE A 55 -3.60 -20.02 -31.40
N GLY A 56 -4.70 -20.29 -32.11
CA GLY A 56 -5.97 -20.73 -31.52
C GLY A 56 -6.94 -19.61 -31.13
N THR A 57 -6.55 -18.34 -31.28
CA THR A 57 -7.46 -17.18 -31.15
C THR A 57 -7.27 -16.19 -32.30
N LYS A 58 -8.36 -15.49 -32.65
CA LYS A 58 -8.38 -14.39 -33.64
C LYS A 58 -8.40 -13.01 -32.99
N SER A 59 -8.46 -12.93 -31.66
CA SER A 59 -8.49 -11.66 -30.92
C SER A 59 -7.07 -11.15 -30.70
N ASP A 60 -6.73 -9.99 -31.27
CA ASP A 60 -5.41 -9.36 -31.08
C ASP A 60 -5.14 -9.01 -29.61
N GLU A 61 -6.17 -8.61 -28.86
CA GLU A 61 -6.05 -8.35 -27.41
C GLU A 61 -5.71 -9.65 -26.66
N GLU A 62 -6.36 -10.76 -26.99
CA GLU A 62 -6.10 -12.05 -26.36
C GLU A 62 -4.72 -12.59 -26.73
N LYS A 63 -4.29 -12.41 -28.00
CA LYS A 63 -2.92 -12.71 -28.43
C LYS A 63 -1.91 -11.93 -27.61
N ALA A 64 -2.08 -10.61 -27.48
CA ALA A 64 -1.17 -9.77 -26.73
C ALA A 64 -1.09 -10.18 -25.24
N LEU A 65 -2.23 -10.47 -24.61
CA LEU A 65 -2.29 -10.94 -23.23
C LEU A 65 -1.55 -12.27 -23.02
N ILE A 66 -1.79 -13.25 -23.89
CA ILE A 66 -1.20 -14.58 -23.79
C ILE A 66 0.31 -14.55 -24.08
N PHE A 67 0.71 -13.78 -25.09
CA PHE A 67 2.12 -13.55 -25.40
C PHE A 67 2.85 -12.92 -24.21
N THR A 68 2.30 -11.82 -23.67
CA THR A 68 2.85 -11.13 -22.49
C THR A 68 2.93 -12.10 -21.30
N GLY A 69 1.87 -12.87 -21.04
CA GLY A 69 1.86 -13.81 -19.92
C GLY A 69 2.92 -14.90 -20.07
N THR A 70 3.16 -15.37 -21.29
CA THR A 70 4.23 -16.33 -21.59
C THR A 70 5.61 -15.72 -21.39
N ARG A 71 5.83 -14.49 -21.88
CA ARG A 71 7.09 -13.75 -21.72
C ARG A 71 7.43 -13.53 -20.25
N GLU A 72 6.49 -13.01 -19.48
CA GLU A 72 6.69 -12.69 -18.05
C GLU A 72 6.92 -13.96 -17.22
N VAL A 73 6.17 -15.03 -17.47
CA VAL A 73 6.42 -16.34 -16.83
C VAL A 73 7.82 -16.84 -17.16
N PHE A 74 8.26 -16.70 -18.41
CA PHE A 74 9.59 -17.11 -18.84
C PHE A 74 10.69 -16.28 -18.18
N GLU A 75 10.58 -14.95 -18.20
CA GLU A 75 11.53 -14.02 -17.58
C GLU A 75 11.65 -14.26 -16.06
N GLU A 76 10.53 -14.40 -15.35
CA GLU A 76 10.51 -14.49 -13.89
C GLU A 76 10.78 -15.90 -13.34
N THR A 77 10.33 -16.95 -14.05
CA THR A 77 10.38 -18.33 -13.54
C THR A 77 11.14 -19.31 -14.41
N GLY A 78 11.48 -18.95 -15.66
CA GLY A 78 12.16 -19.83 -16.61
C GLY A 78 11.25 -20.86 -17.29
N ILE A 79 9.97 -20.89 -16.94
CA ILE A 79 9.00 -21.76 -17.59
C ILE A 79 8.70 -21.21 -19.00
N LEU A 80 8.95 -22.02 -20.03
CA LEU A 80 8.64 -21.67 -21.42
C LEU A 80 7.32 -22.32 -21.84
N LEU A 81 6.23 -21.54 -21.81
CA LEU A 81 4.86 -22.01 -22.12
C LEU A 81 4.58 -22.08 -23.63
N VAL A 82 5.21 -23.03 -24.32
CA VAL A 82 5.09 -23.22 -25.78
C VAL A 82 4.68 -24.66 -26.13
N LYS A 83 4.25 -24.85 -27.37
CA LYS A 83 3.92 -26.14 -27.95
C LYS A 83 5.18 -26.88 -28.37
N ASN A 84 5.23 -28.20 -28.13
CA ASN A 84 6.26 -29.11 -28.64
C ASN A 84 7.71 -28.62 -28.43
N ASN A 85 8.03 -28.11 -27.24
CA ASN A 85 9.37 -27.63 -26.93
C ASN A 85 10.43 -28.75 -27.05
N SER A 86 11.28 -28.66 -28.06
CA SER A 86 12.39 -29.59 -28.31
C SER A 86 13.76 -29.01 -27.94
N LEU A 87 13.81 -27.80 -27.38
CA LEU A 87 15.04 -27.16 -26.96
C LEU A 87 15.59 -27.81 -25.68
N SER A 88 16.92 -27.93 -25.62
CA SER A 88 17.62 -28.36 -24.41
C SER A 88 17.57 -27.27 -23.33
N GLU A 89 17.58 -27.66 -22.05
CA GLU A 89 17.56 -26.73 -20.91
C GLU A 89 18.61 -25.62 -21.01
N ASN A 90 19.86 -25.94 -21.33
CA ASN A 90 20.93 -24.93 -21.49
C ASN A 90 20.59 -23.83 -22.51
N LYS A 91 19.94 -24.19 -23.62
CA LYS A 91 19.56 -23.21 -24.65
C LYS A 91 18.42 -22.31 -24.17
N ILE A 92 17.52 -22.85 -23.36
CA ILE A 92 16.42 -22.11 -22.77
C ILE A 92 16.97 -21.13 -21.74
N ASP A 93 17.93 -21.57 -20.90
CA ASP A 93 18.61 -20.71 -19.94
C ASP A 93 19.40 -19.58 -20.62
N GLU A 94 20.22 -19.89 -21.63
CA GLU A 94 20.98 -18.89 -22.41
C GLU A 94 20.05 -17.87 -23.08
N ALA A 95 18.94 -18.34 -23.67
CA ALA A 95 17.94 -17.46 -24.26
C ALA A 95 17.27 -16.58 -23.20
N ARG A 96 16.98 -17.13 -22.02
CA ARG A 96 16.38 -16.37 -20.92
C ARG A 96 17.29 -15.25 -20.43
N GLU A 97 18.58 -15.54 -20.24
CA GLU A 97 19.58 -14.52 -19.87
C GLU A 97 19.63 -13.40 -20.91
N SER A 98 19.63 -13.77 -22.20
CA SER A 98 19.65 -12.80 -23.31
C SER A 98 18.35 -11.98 -23.42
N VAL A 99 17.20 -12.54 -23.05
CA VAL A 99 15.93 -11.81 -22.99
C VAL A 99 15.93 -10.85 -21.80
N LEU A 100 16.40 -11.30 -20.63
CA LEU A 100 16.47 -10.49 -19.41
C LEU A 100 17.42 -9.29 -19.53
N ASP A 101 18.54 -9.43 -20.25
CA ASP A 101 19.48 -8.33 -20.49
C ASP A 101 19.11 -7.46 -21.71
N GLY A 102 18.08 -7.85 -22.46
CA GLY A 102 17.55 -7.13 -23.62
C GLY A 102 18.36 -7.32 -24.91
N SER A 103 19.32 -8.24 -24.95
CA SER A 103 20.09 -8.56 -26.16
C SER A 103 19.33 -9.45 -27.15
N LEU A 104 18.25 -10.11 -26.73
CA LEU A 104 17.37 -10.92 -27.56
C LEU A 104 15.90 -10.57 -27.33
N ASP A 105 15.18 -10.24 -28.42
CA ASP A 105 13.73 -10.07 -28.34
C ASP A 105 13.02 -11.43 -28.22
N PHE A 106 12.04 -11.52 -27.32
CA PHE A 106 11.35 -12.78 -27.04
C PHE A 106 10.56 -13.30 -28.25
N LYS A 107 9.96 -12.42 -29.07
CA LYS A 107 9.24 -12.81 -30.29
C LYS A 107 10.21 -13.33 -31.35
N GLU A 108 11.37 -12.70 -31.49
CA GLU A 108 12.45 -13.18 -32.36
C GLU A 108 12.94 -14.57 -31.94
N PHE A 109 13.12 -14.79 -30.64
CA PHE A 109 13.47 -16.09 -30.08
C PHE A 109 12.46 -17.18 -30.48
N LEU A 110 11.16 -16.95 -30.24
CA LEU A 110 10.12 -17.92 -30.60
C LEU A 110 10.10 -18.21 -32.10
N THR A 111 10.18 -17.16 -32.92
CA THR A 111 10.15 -17.29 -34.39
C THR A 111 11.36 -18.08 -34.92
N LYS A 112 12.57 -17.78 -34.42
CA LYS A 112 13.81 -18.46 -34.84
C LYS A 112 13.79 -19.95 -34.55
N HIS A 113 13.10 -20.35 -33.49
CA HIS A 113 13.02 -21.74 -33.04
C HIS A 113 11.71 -22.44 -33.44
N ASP A 114 10.88 -21.82 -34.27
CA ASP A 114 9.58 -22.35 -34.72
C ASP A 114 8.68 -22.75 -33.55
N LEU A 115 8.65 -21.91 -32.51
CA LEU A 115 7.87 -22.13 -31.29
C LEU A 115 6.56 -21.36 -31.34
N GLU A 116 5.47 -22.07 -31.02
CA GLU A 116 4.12 -21.51 -30.98
C GLU A 116 3.55 -21.58 -29.56
N ILE A 117 2.68 -20.62 -29.22
CA ILE A 117 1.94 -20.57 -27.96
C ILE A 117 0.48 -20.92 -28.26
N GLU A 118 -0.01 -22.01 -27.65
CA GLU A 118 -1.41 -22.44 -27.82
C GLU A 118 -2.34 -21.68 -26.86
N SER A 119 -3.26 -20.88 -27.41
CA SER A 119 -4.15 -20.06 -26.58
C SER A 119 -5.06 -20.86 -25.66
N ASN A 120 -5.41 -22.10 -26.05
CA ASN A 120 -6.27 -22.98 -25.26
C ASN A 120 -5.63 -23.44 -23.93
N ARG A 121 -4.30 -23.31 -23.77
CA ARG A 121 -3.60 -23.58 -22.50
C ARG A 121 -3.87 -22.51 -21.45
N PHE A 122 -4.28 -21.30 -21.86
CA PHE A 122 -4.51 -20.16 -20.99
C PHE A 122 -5.99 -20.05 -20.64
N GLN A 123 -6.39 -20.68 -19.53
CA GLN A 123 -7.77 -20.64 -19.05
C GLN A 123 -8.05 -19.32 -18.35
N LYS A 124 -9.08 -18.57 -18.77
CA LYS A 124 -9.44 -17.28 -18.13
C LYS A 124 -9.80 -17.49 -16.66
N ALA A 125 -9.13 -16.74 -15.79
CA ALA A 125 -9.21 -16.85 -14.33
C ALA A 125 -9.63 -15.53 -13.65
N GLY A 126 -10.28 -14.63 -14.40
CA GLY A 126 -10.90 -13.42 -13.88
C GLY A 126 -10.20 -12.12 -14.29
N GLN A 127 -10.82 -11.01 -13.93
CA GLN A 127 -10.38 -9.65 -14.23
C GLN A 127 -10.52 -8.77 -12.98
N TRP A 128 -9.48 -7.98 -12.70
CA TRP A 128 -9.46 -7.08 -11.56
C TRP A 128 -8.90 -5.72 -11.96
N ILE A 129 -9.61 -4.65 -11.62
CA ILE A 129 -9.17 -3.28 -11.86
C ILE A 129 -8.68 -2.68 -10.55
N THR A 130 -7.48 -2.11 -10.58
CA THR A 130 -6.93 -1.40 -9.42
C THR A 130 -7.81 -0.17 -9.08
N PRO A 131 -8.16 0.02 -7.79
CA PRO A 131 -9.02 1.14 -7.36
C PRO A 131 -8.49 2.53 -7.76
N GLU A 132 -9.40 3.50 -7.88
CA GLU A 132 -9.09 4.85 -8.38
C GLU A 132 -8.16 5.69 -7.50
N PHE A 133 -8.13 5.42 -6.19
CA PHE A 133 -7.28 6.15 -5.24
C PHE A 133 -5.79 5.77 -5.36
N GLN A 134 -5.47 4.67 -6.05
CA GLN A 134 -4.10 4.23 -6.25
C GLN A 134 -3.43 5.05 -7.37
N PRO A 135 -2.17 5.49 -7.20
CA PRO A 135 -1.44 6.24 -8.21
C PRO A 135 -1.00 5.38 -9.40
N MET A 136 -0.83 4.07 -9.19
CA MET A 136 -0.56 3.09 -10.24
C MET A 136 -1.78 2.17 -10.37
N ARG A 137 -2.34 2.10 -11.58
CA ARG A 137 -3.57 1.35 -11.83
C ARG A 137 -3.41 0.39 -12.99
N TYR A 138 -3.91 -0.82 -12.76
CA TYR A 138 -3.86 -1.93 -13.69
C TYR A 138 -5.26 -2.48 -13.93
N ASP A 139 -5.53 -2.83 -15.18
CA ASP A 139 -6.61 -3.74 -15.57
C ASP A 139 -5.97 -5.13 -15.74
N ALA A 140 -5.97 -5.91 -14.66
CA ALA A 140 -5.28 -7.18 -14.57
C ALA A 140 -6.18 -8.31 -15.08
N ARG A 141 -5.74 -8.99 -16.14
CA ARG A 141 -6.34 -10.23 -16.64
C ARG A 141 -5.59 -11.42 -16.06
N TYR A 142 -6.31 -12.33 -15.43
CA TYR A 142 -5.73 -13.55 -14.87
C TYR A 142 -5.96 -14.71 -15.82
N PHE A 143 -4.93 -15.52 -16.03
CA PHE A 143 -5.03 -16.82 -16.69
C PHE A 143 -4.49 -17.92 -15.79
N CYS A 144 -5.11 -19.10 -15.81
CA CYS A 144 -4.58 -20.31 -15.20
C CYS A 144 -3.99 -21.21 -16.28
N VAL A 145 -2.79 -21.72 -16.04
CA VAL A 145 -2.12 -22.66 -16.94
C VAL A 145 -1.71 -23.89 -16.15
N TRP A 146 -2.20 -25.06 -16.58
CA TRP A 146 -1.78 -26.34 -16.00
C TRP A 146 -0.47 -26.78 -16.65
N LEU A 147 0.59 -26.88 -15.83
CA LEU A 147 1.92 -27.20 -16.29
C LEU A 147 2.11 -28.71 -16.49
N THR A 148 2.96 -29.05 -17.46
CA THR A 148 3.52 -30.39 -17.66
C THR A 148 4.66 -30.66 -16.69
N GLU A 149 5.02 -31.94 -16.49
CA GLU A 149 6.17 -32.31 -15.63
C GLU A 149 7.49 -31.66 -16.07
N GLN A 150 7.71 -31.53 -17.37
CA GLN A 150 8.90 -30.86 -17.91
C GLN A 150 8.95 -29.38 -17.51
N GLU A 151 7.83 -28.66 -17.64
CA GLU A 151 7.72 -27.25 -17.25
C GLU A 151 7.84 -27.06 -15.74
N ILE A 152 7.33 -27.99 -14.94
CA ILE A 152 7.46 -27.95 -13.47
C ILE A 152 8.94 -28.05 -13.07
N ASN A 153 9.69 -28.95 -13.72
CA ASN A 153 11.10 -29.19 -13.42
C ASN A 153 12.03 -28.06 -13.92
N SER A 154 11.56 -27.20 -14.84
CA SER A 154 12.37 -26.10 -15.38
C SER A 154 12.33 -24.82 -14.54
N ILE A 155 11.57 -24.79 -13.44
CA ILE A 155 11.40 -23.58 -12.63
C ILE A 155 12.73 -23.15 -11.99
N LYS A 156 13.13 -21.91 -12.27
CA LYS A 156 14.27 -21.23 -11.66
C LYS A 156 13.89 -19.77 -11.39
N ILE A 157 13.89 -19.37 -10.12
CA ILE A 157 13.67 -17.96 -9.76
C ILE A 157 14.97 -17.19 -9.96
N VAL A 158 14.91 -16.14 -10.78
CA VAL A 158 16.00 -15.16 -10.89
C VAL A 158 15.73 -14.06 -9.88
N HIS A 159 16.70 -13.81 -9.01
CA HIS A 159 16.61 -12.72 -8.04
C HIS A 159 16.67 -11.36 -8.76
N GLY A 160 15.71 -10.49 -8.45
CA GLY A 160 15.55 -9.19 -9.11
C GLY A 160 14.27 -8.53 -8.62
N GLU A 161 13.25 -8.50 -9.46
CA GLU A 161 11.88 -8.12 -9.04
C GLU A 161 11.29 -9.10 -8.02
N LEU A 162 11.76 -10.34 -8.02
CA LEU A 162 11.32 -11.40 -7.12
C LEU A 162 12.43 -11.80 -6.15
N VAL A 163 12.03 -12.19 -4.93
CA VAL A 163 12.97 -12.67 -3.90
C VAL A 163 12.85 -14.18 -3.66
N GLU A 164 11.66 -14.75 -3.81
CA GLU A 164 11.40 -16.18 -3.67
C GLU A 164 10.21 -16.58 -4.54
N GLY A 165 10.10 -17.88 -4.80
CA GLY A 165 8.93 -18.49 -5.43
C GLY A 165 8.80 -19.93 -4.98
N GLU A 166 7.58 -20.39 -4.78
CA GLU A 166 7.30 -21.72 -4.26
C GLU A 166 5.98 -22.28 -4.78
N TRP A 167 5.90 -23.62 -4.78
CA TRP A 167 4.64 -24.32 -4.91
C TRP A 167 3.92 -24.35 -3.57
N ILE A 168 2.68 -23.89 -3.55
CA ILE A 168 1.85 -23.92 -2.34
C ILE A 168 0.49 -24.55 -2.61
N LYS A 169 -0.01 -25.27 -1.59
CA LYS A 169 -1.39 -25.72 -1.55
C LYS A 169 -2.31 -24.53 -1.30
N PRO A 170 -3.35 -24.30 -2.12
CA PRO A 170 -4.27 -23.18 -1.98
C PRO A 170 -4.87 -23.02 -0.57
N PRO A 171 -5.27 -24.11 0.14
CA PRO A 171 -5.73 -23.99 1.52
C PRO A 171 -4.68 -23.40 2.46
N LYS A 172 -3.41 -23.79 2.30
CA LYS A 172 -2.31 -23.23 3.12
C LYS A 172 -2.05 -21.76 2.83
N ALA A 173 -2.13 -21.35 1.56
CA ALA A 173 -2.01 -19.95 1.18
C ALA A 173 -3.11 -19.11 1.83
N TYR A 174 -4.36 -19.59 1.77
CA TYR A 174 -5.51 -18.93 2.37
C TYR A 174 -5.44 -18.92 3.91
N GLU A 175 -5.08 -20.03 4.54
CA GLU A 175 -4.86 -20.14 6.00
C GLU A 175 -3.75 -19.20 6.49
N SER A 176 -2.65 -19.07 5.73
CA SER A 176 -1.57 -18.15 6.09
C SER A 176 -2.03 -16.69 6.08
N TRP A 177 -2.88 -16.31 5.13
CA TRP A 177 -3.54 -14.99 5.12
C TRP A 177 -4.55 -14.82 6.27
N LEU A 178 -5.37 -15.84 6.54
CA LEU A 178 -6.31 -15.84 7.67
C LEU A 178 -5.60 -15.66 9.02
N SER A 179 -4.42 -16.26 9.17
CA SER A 179 -3.59 -16.11 10.37
C SER A 179 -2.87 -14.77 10.47
N GLY A 180 -3.02 -13.90 9.46
CA GLY A 180 -2.36 -12.60 9.41
C GLY A 180 -0.86 -12.68 9.17
N LYS A 181 -0.32 -13.80 8.65
CA LYS A 181 1.11 -13.96 8.35
C LYS A 181 1.48 -13.47 6.96
N THR A 182 0.67 -13.80 5.96
CA THR A 182 0.96 -13.48 4.56
C THR A 182 0.20 -12.25 4.07
N LEU A 183 0.92 -11.31 3.44
CA LEU A 183 0.33 -10.20 2.70
C LEU A 183 -0.14 -10.67 1.31
N LEU A 184 -1.44 -10.71 1.10
CA LEU A 184 -2.07 -11.04 -0.17
C LEU A 184 -2.95 -9.88 -0.64
N SER A 185 -2.96 -9.64 -1.95
CA SER A 185 -3.91 -8.73 -2.57
C SER A 185 -5.31 -9.37 -2.61
N PRO A 186 -6.41 -8.59 -2.66
CA PRO A 186 -7.76 -9.15 -2.76
C PRO A 186 -7.95 -10.17 -3.91
N PRO A 187 -7.41 -9.95 -5.13
CA PRO A 187 -7.46 -10.98 -6.19
C PRO A 187 -6.83 -12.31 -5.79
N ILE A 188 -5.70 -12.28 -5.08
CA ILE A 188 -4.96 -13.50 -4.72
C ILE A 188 -5.62 -14.23 -3.56
N VAL A 189 -6.18 -13.49 -2.59
CA VAL A 189 -7.02 -14.08 -1.53
C VAL A 189 -8.20 -14.82 -2.16
N PHE A 190 -8.88 -14.19 -3.13
CA PHE A 190 -9.98 -14.80 -3.85
C PHE A 190 -9.55 -16.05 -4.63
N ILE A 191 -8.45 -15.97 -5.38
CA ILE A 191 -7.91 -17.12 -6.12
C ILE A 191 -7.58 -18.27 -5.16
N ALA A 192 -6.87 -18.01 -4.06
CA ALA A 192 -6.53 -19.03 -3.07
C ALA A 192 -7.79 -19.67 -2.46
N GLN A 193 -8.81 -18.87 -2.15
CA GLN A 193 -10.09 -19.35 -1.63
C GLN A 193 -10.83 -20.22 -2.64
N GLU A 194 -10.94 -19.82 -3.90
CA GLU A 194 -11.69 -20.59 -4.91
C GLU A 194 -10.98 -21.89 -5.31
N PHE A 195 -9.66 -21.87 -5.39
CA PHE A 195 -8.86 -23.08 -5.58
C PHE A 195 -9.01 -24.06 -4.40
N SER A 196 -9.17 -23.56 -3.18
CA SER A 196 -9.37 -24.39 -1.97
C SER A 196 -10.69 -25.18 -2.00
N LYS A 197 -11.65 -24.80 -2.86
CA LYS A 197 -12.92 -25.51 -3.04
C LYS A 197 -12.84 -26.67 -4.05
N GLY A 198 -11.70 -26.87 -4.71
CA GLY A 198 -11.48 -27.94 -5.69
C GLY A 198 -11.62 -27.51 -7.16
N LYS A 199 -11.29 -28.42 -8.08
CA LYS A 199 -11.15 -28.13 -9.52
C LYS A 199 -12.45 -28.01 -10.32
N GLU A 200 -13.52 -28.66 -9.85
CA GLU A 200 -14.83 -28.64 -10.49
C GLU A 200 -15.27 -27.18 -10.64
N ASP A 201 -15.72 -26.74 -11.82
CA ASP A 201 -16.15 -25.37 -12.15
C ASP A 201 -15.19 -24.23 -11.72
N LEU A 202 -13.92 -24.54 -11.47
CA LEU A 202 -12.96 -23.58 -10.89
C LEU A 202 -12.82 -22.32 -11.76
N MET A 203 -12.69 -22.50 -13.08
CA MET A 203 -12.54 -21.36 -14.01
C MET A 203 -13.81 -20.50 -14.09
N GLU A 204 -14.99 -21.10 -13.93
CA GLU A 204 -16.24 -20.34 -13.87
C GLU A 204 -16.28 -19.50 -12.59
N ARG A 205 -15.94 -20.09 -11.43
CA ARG A 205 -15.89 -19.34 -10.17
C ARG A 205 -14.87 -18.21 -10.20
N LEU A 206 -13.67 -18.47 -10.71
CA LEU A 206 -12.60 -17.46 -10.79
C LEU A 206 -12.98 -16.25 -11.67
N GLN A 207 -13.79 -16.48 -12.71
CA GLN A 207 -14.31 -15.40 -13.56
C GLN A 207 -15.46 -14.61 -12.93
N ASN A 208 -15.98 -15.07 -11.80
CA ASN A 208 -17.09 -14.44 -11.08
C ASN A 208 -16.64 -13.98 -9.68
N PRO A 209 -15.77 -12.96 -9.58
CA PRO A 209 -15.34 -12.44 -8.29
C PRO A 209 -16.56 -11.95 -7.48
N PRO A 210 -16.58 -12.19 -6.16
CA PRO A 210 -17.73 -11.90 -5.32
C PRO A 210 -18.05 -10.42 -5.42
N LYS A 211 -19.27 -10.06 -5.79
CA LYS A 211 -19.73 -8.67 -5.65
C LYS A 211 -20.17 -8.53 -4.20
N VAL A 212 -19.39 -7.85 -3.36
CA VAL A 212 -19.82 -7.63 -1.97
C VAL A 212 -21.13 -6.83 -1.98
N LEU A 213 -22.23 -7.53 -1.70
CA LEU A 213 -23.53 -6.95 -1.31
C LEU A 213 -24.10 -5.96 -2.34
N GLY A 214 -23.91 -6.24 -3.64
CA GLY A 214 -24.41 -5.41 -4.74
C GLY A 214 -23.59 -4.13 -5.01
N MET A 215 -22.49 -3.92 -4.29
CA MET A 215 -21.53 -2.85 -4.55
C MET A 215 -20.30 -3.44 -5.25
N ALA A 216 -19.89 -2.87 -6.38
CA ALA A 216 -18.64 -3.28 -7.03
C ALA A 216 -17.48 -3.17 -6.01
N ASN A 217 -16.73 -4.28 -5.84
CA ASN A 217 -15.74 -4.48 -4.77
C ASN A 217 -14.81 -3.28 -4.54
N LYS A 218 -15.06 -2.52 -3.46
CA LYS A 218 -14.10 -1.60 -2.85
C LYS A 218 -13.59 -2.08 -1.48
N ARG A 219 -14.00 -3.27 -1.03
CA ARG A 219 -13.42 -3.91 0.18
C ARG A 219 -11.98 -4.31 -0.15
N ILE A 220 -11.03 -3.62 0.45
CA ILE A 220 -9.60 -3.88 0.29
C ILE A 220 -9.10 -4.43 1.61
N GLU A 221 -8.68 -5.69 1.64
CA GLU A 221 -8.28 -6.36 2.87
C GLU A 221 -7.00 -7.15 2.60
N PHE A 222 -5.87 -6.58 3.01
CA PHE A 222 -4.55 -7.20 2.80
C PHE A 222 -4.16 -8.15 3.93
N ARG A 223 -4.72 -7.94 5.12
CA ARG A 223 -4.66 -8.84 6.27
C ARG A 223 -6.06 -9.05 6.83
N LYS A 224 -6.33 -10.28 7.28
CA LYS A 224 -7.64 -10.64 7.83
C LYS A 224 -8.04 -9.72 8.98
N GLY A 225 -9.25 -9.16 8.89
CA GLY A 225 -9.82 -8.30 9.93
C GLY A 225 -9.34 -6.85 9.89
N ILE A 226 -8.56 -6.44 8.88
CA ILE A 226 -8.15 -5.04 8.67
C ILE A 226 -8.58 -4.61 7.28
N GLN A 227 -9.73 -3.96 7.20
CA GLN A 227 -10.31 -3.50 5.93
C GLN A 227 -9.93 -2.03 5.70
N LEU A 228 -9.43 -1.74 4.51
CA LEU A 228 -9.14 -0.39 4.02
C LEU A 228 -10.31 0.11 3.18
N PHE A 229 -10.78 1.32 3.51
CA PHE A 229 -11.90 1.98 2.87
C PHE A 229 -11.50 3.40 2.46
N PRO A 230 -11.13 3.63 1.18
CA PRO A 230 -10.62 4.93 0.74
C PRO A 230 -11.77 5.93 0.60
N MET A 231 -11.72 7.01 1.35
CA MET A 231 -12.77 8.03 1.45
C MET A 231 -12.30 9.33 0.78
N ARG A 232 -13.10 9.93 -0.12
CA ARG A 232 -12.71 11.20 -0.76
C ARG A 232 -12.61 12.31 0.28
N THR A 233 -11.55 13.12 0.22
CA THR A 233 -11.29 14.19 1.18
C THR A 233 -10.63 15.41 0.54
N PRO A 234 -10.83 16.62 1.11
CA PRO A 234 -10.11 17.83 0.70
C PRO A 234 -8.68 17.86 1.28
N THR A 235 -7.89 16.83 0.98
CA THR A 235 -6.51 16.67 1.46
C THR A 235 -5.50 17.33 0.51
N LEU A 236 -4.22 17.40 0.91
CA LEU A 236 -3.16 18.02 0.11
C LEU A 236 -2.81 17.18 -1.13
N PRO A 237 -2.67 17.78 -2.33
CA PRO A 237 -2.24 17.07 -3.52
C PRO A 237 -0.87 16.38 -3.33
N PRO A 238 -0.64 15.19 -3.94
CA PRO A 238 -1.50 14.55 -4.94
C PRO A 238 -2.58 13.64 -4.35
N ALA A 239 -2.70 13.55 -3.01
CA ALA A 239 -3.75 12.79 -2.38
C ALA A 239 -5.13 13.37 -2.72
N LYS A 240 -6.12 12.49 -2.77
CA LYS A 240 -7.54 12.84 -2.99
C LYS A 240 -8.47 12.06 -2.05
N HIS A 241 -7.88 11.16 -1.28
CA HIS A 241 -8.58 10.27 -0.39
C HIS A 241 -7.76 10.11 0.88
N THR A 242 -8.48 9.88 1.97
CA THR A 242 -7.96 9.42 3.25
C THR A 242 -8.54 8.03 3.52
N ASN A 243 -7.71 7.11 3.97
CA ASN A 243 -8.09 5.73 4.23
C ASN A 243 -8.77 5.64 5.60
N CYS A 244 -10.04 5.26 5.61
CA CYS A 244 -10.71 4.79 6.81
C CYS A 244 -10.40 3.30 6.98
N TYR A 245 -9.94 2.89 8.16
CA TYR A 245 -9.68 1.48 8.46
C TYR A 245 -10.76 0.91 9.37
N LEU A 246 -11.24 -0.30 9.07
CA LEU A 246 -12.16 -1.04 9.92
C LEU A 246 -11.40 -2.25 10.47
N ILE A 247 -11.23 -2.31 11.79
CA ILE A 247 -10.47 -3.36 12.47
C ILE A 247 -11.40 -4.21 13.34
N GLY A 248 -11.34 -5.53 13.17
CA GLY A 248 -12.09 -6.52 13.95
C GLY A 248 -12.87 -7.49 13.06
N GLU A 249 -13.56 -8.43 13.70
CA GLU A 249 -14.33 -9.48 13.00
C GLU A 249 -15.83 -9.47 13.25
N LYS A 250 -16.28 -8.91 14.38
CA LYS A 250 -17.70 -8.75 14.72
C LYS A 250 -17.94 -7.33 15.18
N LYS A 251 -17.21 -6.89 16.19
CA LYS A 251 -17.19 -5.51 16.64
C LYS A 251 -16.05 -4.77 15.95
N LEU A 252 -16.38 -3.71 15.23
CA LEU A 252 -15.46 -3.00 14.36
C LEU A 252 -15.04 -1.67 15.00
N SER A 253 -13.73 -1.49 15.19
CA SER A 253 -13.14 -0.18 15.46
C SER A 253 -12.85 0.53 14.14
N LEU A 254 -13.38 1.74 13.98
CA LEU A 254 -13.20 2.56 12.78
C LEU A 254 -12.08 3.59 13.04
N ILE A 255 -11.03 3.58 12.25
CA ILE A 255 -9.94 4.56 12.33
C ILE A 255 -10.11 5.59 11.23
N ASP A 256 -10.16 6.88 11.61
CA ASP A 256 -10.26 8.04 10.72
C ASP A 256 -11.40 7.95 9.67
N PRO A 257 -12.68 7.95 10.10
CA PRO A 257 -13.81 8.03 9.18
C PRO A 257 -13.85 9.45 8.58
N ALA A 258 -13.17 9.58 7.45
CA ALA A 258 -12.53 10.81 6.99
C ALA A 258 -13.39 11.80 6.19
N SER A 259 -14.37 11.34 5.40
CA SER A 259 -14.96 12.21 4.37
C SER A 259 -15.97 13.21 4.92
N PRO A 260 -15.89 14.50 4.54
CA PRO A 260 -16.96 15.46 4.77
C PRO A 260 -18.07 15.40 3.70
N TYR A 261 -17.90 14.61 2.63
CA TYR A 261 -18.85 14.56 1.53
C TYR A 261 -19.99 13.59 1.83
N LYS A 262 -21.24 14.05 1.66
CA LYS A 262 -22.45 13.28 1.97
C LYS A 262 -22.52 11.96 1.21
N GLU A 263 -22.07 11.93 -0.04
CA GLU A 263 -22.06 10.71 -0.85
C GLU A 263 -21.14 9.64 -0.27
N ASP A 264 -19.94 10.02 0.17
CA ASP A 264 -18.98 9.08 0.81
C ASP A 264 -19.48 8.66 2.19
N GLN A 265 -20.02 9.60 2.99
CA GLN A 265 -20.64 9.31 4.29
C GLN A 265 -21.77 8.28 4.16
N ASN A 266 -22.69 8.49 3.22
CA ASN A 266 -23.78 7.54 2.94
C ASN A 266 -23.26 6.20 2.39
N TYR A 267 -22.19 6.23 1.60
CA TYR A 267 -21.55 5.01 1.09
C TYR A 267 -20.96 4.18 2.23
N LEU A 268 -20.22 4.79 3.16
CA LEU A 268 -19.70 4.13 4.35
C LEU A 268 -20.83 3.63 5.26
N LEU A 269 -21.87 4.43 5.51
CA LEU A 269 -23.04 4.02 6.29
C LEU A 269 -23.72 2.78 5.69
N ASN A 270 -23.97 2.79 4.38
CA ASN A 270 -24.58 1.65 3.68
C ASN A 270 -23.70 0.40 3.77
N TYR A 271 -22.37 0.58 3.66
CA TYR A 271 -21.43 -0.51 3.82
C TYR A 271 -21.51 -1.13 5.24
N LEU A 272 -21.48 -0.29 6.29
CA LEU A 272 -21.58 -0.74 7.68
C LEU A 272 -22.93 -1.42 7.98
N ASN A 273 -24.05 -0.86 7.53
CA ASN A 273 -25.38 -1.48 7.68
C ASN A 273 -25.48 -2.84 6.98
N ASN A 274 -24.84 -2.97 5.82
CA ASN A 274 -24.77 -4.23 5.09
C ASN A 274 -23.90 -5.25 5.84
N LEU A 275 -22.78 -4.83 6.41
CA LEU A 275 -21.95 -5.70 7.25
C LEU A 275 -22.74 -6.22 8.48
N GLU A 276 -23.54 -5.37 9.11
CA GLU A 276 -24.42 -5.78 10.21
C GLU A 276 -25.46 -6.79 9.71
N LYS A 277 -26.22 -6.43 8.66
CA LYS A 277 -27.31 -7.26 8.14
C LYS A 277 -26.88 -8.64 7.65
N TYR A 278 -25.77 -8.73 6.93
CA TYR A 278 -25.38 -9.95 6.22
C TYR A 278 -24.26 -10.74 6.90
N THR A 279 -23.49 -10.09 7.79
CA THR A 279 -22.34 -10.73 8.44
C THR A 279 -22.32 -10.52 9.96
N ASN A 280 -23.33 -9.87 10.55
CA ASN A 280 -23.42 -9.55 11.97
C ASN A 280 -22.21 -8.76 12.49
N GLN A 281 -21.57 -7.95 11.63
CA GLN A 281 -20.48 -7.07 12.03
C GLN A 281 -21.02 -5.67 12.28
N VAL A 282 -20.75 -5.11 13.46
CA VAL A 282 -21.29 -3.82 13.90
C VAL A 282 -20.16 -2.84 14.28
N PRO A 283 -20.29 -1.55 13.96
CA PRO A 283 -19.40 -0.51 14.50
C PRO A 283 -19.45 -0.50 16.04
N GLU A 284 -18.30 -0.43 16.69
CA GLU A 284 -18.20 -0.37 18.15
C GLU A 284 -17.66 0.97 18.65
N ARG A 285 -16.69 1.56 17.94
CA ARG A 285 -16.07 2.84 18.30
C ARG A 285 -15.38 3.48 17.10
N ILE A 286 -15.09 4.77 17.25
CA ILE A 286 -14.22 5.51 16.35
C ILE A 286 -12.91 5.80 17.08
N LEU A 287 -11.78 5.55 16.42
CA LEU A 287 -10.44 5.91 16.86
C LEU A 287 -9.91 6.99 15.93
N LEU A 288 -9.32 8.05 16.48
CA LEU A 288 -8.72 9.12 15.67
C LEU A 288 -7.20 9.07 15.77
N THR A 289 -6.52 9.13 14.63
CA THR A 289 -5.07 9.36 14.61
C THR A 289 -4.76 10.78 15.06
N HIS A 290 -5.48 11.78 14.54
CA HIS A 290 -5.32 13.19 14.92
C HIS A 290 -6.51 14.05 14.48
N HIS A 291 -6.43 15.36 14.70
CA HIS A 291 -7.53 16.31 14.57
C HIS A 291 -7.73 16.91 13.16
N HIS A 292 -6.90 16.60 12.16
CA HIS A 292 -7.00 17.28 10.87
C HIS A 292 -8.33 16.98 10.16
N PRO A 293 -8.91 17.96 9.43
CA PRO A 293 -10.26 17.86 8.89
C PRO A 293 -10.51 16.65 7.98
N ASP A 294 -9.51 16.22 7.22
CA ASP A 294 -9.59 15.08 6.32
C ASP A 294 -9.50 13.72 7.02
N HIS A 295 -9.35 13.67 8.34
CA HIS A 295 -9.40 12.42 9.14
C HIS A 295 -10.72 12.28 9.91
N ILE A 296 -11.37 13.41 10.21
CA ILE A 296 -12.52 13.47 11.12
C ILE A 296 -13.87 13.70 10.43
N GLY A 297 -13.90 13.87 9.10
CA GLY A 297 -15.04 14.45 8.39
C GLY A 297 -16.36 13.69 8.51
N SER A 298 -16.34 12.38 8.82
CA SER A 298 -17.55 11.56 9.04
C SER A 298 -17.82 11.23 10.52
N VAL A 299 -17.01 11.72 11.46
CA VAL A 299 -17.09 11.32 12.88
C VAL A 299 -18.46 11.63 13.49
N ASN A 300 -18.90 12.89 13.43
CA ASN A 300 -20.19 13.29 13.98
C ASN A 300 -21.37 12.59 13.29
N PHE A 301 -21.28 12.42 11.96
CA PHE A 301 -22.29 11.72 11.19
C PHE A 301 -22.46 10.26 11.64
N LEU A 302 -21.35 9.52 11.79
CA LEU A 302 -21.42 8.12 12.24
C LEU A 302 -21.81 8.00 13.72
N LYS A 303 -21.37 8.94 14.56
CA LYS A 303 -21.77 9.01 15.97
C LYS A 303 -23.28 9.20 16.13
N GLU A 304 -23.89 10.06 15.32
CA GLU A 304 -25.35 10.24 15.29
C GLU A 304 -26.08 8.95 14.86
N LYS A 305 -25.53 8.21 13.88
CA LYS A 305 -26.17 7.01 13.34
C LYS A 305 -26.03 5.77 14.22
N PHE A 306 -24.88 5.59 14.87
CA PHE A 306 -24.55 4.37 15.59
C PHE A 306 -24.46 4.55 17.12
N GLY A 307 -24.39 5.77 17.63
CA GLY A 307 -24.27 6.03 19.08
C GLY A 307 -22.96 5.52 19.70
N ILE A 308 -21.89 5.43 18.90
CA ILE A 308 -20.61 4.86 19.31
C ILE A 308 -19.63 5.94 19.84
N PRO A 309 -18.79 5.60 20.83
CA PRO A 309 -17.83 6.55 21.40
C PRO A 309 -16.67 6.85 20.44
N VAL A 310 -16.06 8.03 20.62
CA VAL A 310 -14.87 8.48 19.90
C VAL A 310 -13.69 8.53 20.86
N TRP A 311 -12.59 7.87 20.50
CA TRP A 311 -11.38 7.77 21.29
C TRP A 311 -10.22 8.43 20.53
N ALA A 312 -9.44 9.25 21.22
CA ALA A 312 -8.31 9.97 20.64
C ALA A 312 -7.30 10.35 21.74
N HIS A 313 -6.13 10.87 21.37
CA HIS A 313 -5.22 11.46 22.34
C HIS A 313 -5.80 12.73 22.98
N GLU A 314 -5.37 13.09 24.19
CA GLU A 314 -5.83 14.29 24.91
C GLU A 314 -5.61 15.59 24.12
N GLU A 315 -4.44 15.79 23.51
CA GLU A 315 -4.21 16.97 22.66
C GLU A 315 -5.12 17.01 21.44
N THR A 316 -5.46 15.84 20.85
CA THR A 316 -6.44 15.78 19.77
C THR A 316 -7.83 16.18 20.28
N ALA A 317 -8.22 15.72 21.47
CA ALA A 317 -9.48 16.11 22.10
C ALA A 317 -9.56 17.62 22.35
N ARG A 318 -8.47 18.23 22.86
CA ARG A 318 -8.37 19.67 23.08
C ARG A 318 -8.55 20.48 21.80
N LYS A 319 -8.02 19.99 20.67
CA LYS A 319 -8.16 20.64 19.36
C LYS A 319 -9.56 20.53 18.77
N LEU A 320 -10.29 19.49 19.16
CA LEU A 320 -11.66 19.22 18.71
C LEU A 320 -12.72 19.71 19.69
N GLU A 321 -12.34 20.43 20.74
CA GLU A 321 -13.26 20.96 21.75
C GLU A 321 -14.37 21.78 21.07
N GLY A 322 -15.62 21.49 21.45
CA GLY A 322 -16.82 22.11 20.86
C GLY A 322 -17.20 21.59 19.46
N GLN A 323 -16.38 20.74 18.83
CA GLN A 323 -16.65 20.18 17.49
C GLN A 323 -16.97 18.69 17.54
N ILE A 324 -16.15 17.91 18.27
CA ILE A 324 -16.32 16.47 18.43
C ILE A 324 -16.07 16.15 19.91
N VAL A 325 -17.06 15.49 20.53
CA VAL A 325 -16.89 14.97 21.90
C VAL A 325 -16.04 13.70 21.84
N ILE A 326 -14.91 13.71 22.54
CA ILE A 326 -14.04 12.54 22.75
C ILE A 326 -14.38 11.93 24.11
N GLU A 327 -14.80 10.68 24.12
CA GLU A 327 -15.20 9.97 25.35
C GLU A 327 -14.04 9.29 26.07
N HIS A 328 -12.94 9.03 25.36
CA HIS A 328 -11.78 8.36 25.96
C HIS A 328 -10.48 8.96 25.44
N HIS A 329 -9.60 9.31 26.37
CA HIS A 329 -8.29 9.90 26.08
C HIS A 329 -7.21 8.81 26.09
N LEU A 330 -6.89 8.30 24.91
CA LEU A 330 -5.89 7.26 24.71
C LEU A 330 -4.50 7.73 25.14
N GLN A 331 -3.82 6.89 25.89
CA GLN A 331 -2.43 7.09 26.31
C GLN A 331 -1.45 6.34 25.40
N ASP A 332 -0.17 6.68 25.46
CA ASP A 332 0.88 5.91 24.80
C ASP A 332 0.87 4.45 25.28
N LYS A 333 0.99 3.52 24.33
CA LYS A 333 1.03 2.06 24.52
C LYS A 333 -0.24 1.46 25.12
N GLU A 334 -1.33 2.20 25.19
CA GLU A 334 -2.60 1.68 25.67
C GLU A 334 -3.14 0.58 24.73
N ILE A 335 -3.56 -0.55 25.31
CA ILE A 335 -4.18 -1.65 24.55
C ILE A 335 -5.68 -1.38 24.39
N ILE A 336 -6.13 -1.33 23.15
CA ILE A 336 -7.52 -1.13 22.75
C ILE A 336 -8.18 -2.50 22.62
N PRO A 337 -9.22 -2.80 23.42
CA PRO A 337 -9.85 -4.12 23.39
C PRO A 337 -10.62 -4.33 22.09
N ILE A 338 -10.26 -5.36 21.33
CA ILE A 338 -10.99 -5.80 20.13
C ILE A 338 -11.35 -7.28 20.30
N GLU A 339 -12.61 -7.62 20.05
CA GLU A 339 -13.07 -9.01 20.12
C GLU A 339 -12.33 -9.88 19.09
N GLY A 340 -11.95 -11.09 19.50
CA GLY A 340 -11.27 -12.07 18.63
C GLY A 340 -9.76 -12.05 18.82
N ASN A 341 -9.03 -12.48 17.79
CA ASN A 341 -7.58 -12.63 17.86
C ASN A 341 -6.85 -11.35 17.45
N PHE A 342 -7.13 -10.24 18.12
CA PHE A 342 -6.48 -8.94 17.88
C PHE A 342 -5.80 -8.43 19.15
N GLU A 343 -4.76 -7.62 18.97
CA GLU A 343 -4.11 -6.85 20.02
C GLU A 343 -3.72 -5.48 19.45
N LEU A 344 -4.68 -4.56 19.43
CA LEU A 344 -4.49 -3.21 18.91
C LEU A 344 -3.92 -2.32 20.01
N GLN A 345 -2.80 -1.65 19.75
CA GLN A 345 -2.13 -0.76 20.68
C GLN A 345 -2.05 0.66 20.10
N ALA A 346 -2.43 1.66 20.89
CA ALA A 346 -2.16 3.06 20.56
C ALA A 346 -0.68 3.38 20.78
N ILE A 347 -0.04 4.03 19.82
CA ILE A 347 1.36 4.48 19.88
C ILE A 347 1.35 5.98 19.71
N PHE A 348 1.82 6.72 20.70
CA PHE A 348 1.91 8.17 20.63
C PHE A 348 3.10 8.59 19.75
N THR A 349 2.82 9.32 18.68
CA THR A 349 3.81 9.69 17.65
C THR A 349 3.71 11.17 17.29
N PRO A 350 3.99 12.10 18.22
CA PRO A 350 3.89 13.53 17.95
C PRO A 350 4.88 13.95 16.86
N GLY A 351 4.57 15.07 16.20
CA GLY A 351 5.48 15.72 15.25
C GLY A 351 4.82 16.11 13.94
N HIS A 352 3.85 15.33 13.42
CA HIS A 352 2.95 15.86 12.39
C HIS A 352 1.84 16.71 13.02
N ALA A 353 1.22 16.16 14.07
CA ALA A 353 0.29 16.86 14.95
C ALA A 353 0.67 16.57 16.41
N THR A 354 0.27 17.47 17.31
CA THR A 354 0.61 17.39 18.75
C THR A 354 0.02 16.17 19.45
N GLY A 355 -1.19 15.76 19.07
CA GLY A 355 -1.88 14.58 19.60
C GLY A 355 -1.90 13.38 18.67
N HIS A 356 -0.93 13.24 17.76
CA HIS A 356 -0.95 12.18 16.77
C HIS A 356 -0.72 10.79 17.38
N LEU A 357 -1.59 9.84 17.02
CA LEU A 357 -1.50 8.43 17.35
C LEU A 357 -1.31 7.60 16.08
N CYS A 358 -0.47 6.57 16.18
CA CYS A 358 -0.52 5.40 15.31
C CYS A 358 -1.16 4.23 16.05
N PHE A 359 -1.65 3.23 15.33
CA PHE A 359 -2.27 2.04 15.91
C PHE A 359 -1.59 0.76 15.40
N LEU A 360 -0.95 0.03 16.30
CA LEU A 360 -0.23 -1.21 15.99
C LEU A 360 -1.09 -2.43 16.36
N GLU A 361 -1.44 -3.26 15.37
CA GLU A 361 -2.02 -4.57 15.63
C GLU A 361 -0.88 -5.59 15.76
N LYS A 362 -0.56 -5.94 17.01
CA LYS A 362 0.67 -6.66 17.36
C LYS A 362 0.70 -8.10 16.85
N LYS A 363 -0.44 -8.75 16.65
CA LYS A 363 -0.48 -10.17 16.24
C LYS A 363 -0.17 -10.36 14.76
N SER A 364 -0.61 -9.44 13.93
CA SER A 364 -0.41 -9.46 12.48
C SER A 364 0.76 -8.59 12.01
N GLY A 365 1.35 -7.78 12.90
CA GLY A 365 2.42 -6.84 12.55
C GLY A 365 1.95 -5.68 11.66
N SER A 366 0.66 -5.35 11.72
CA SER A 366 0.08 -4.28 10.90
C SER A 366 0.09 -2.95 11.63
N PHE A 367 0.71 -1.93 11.04
CA PHE A 367 0.83 -0.62 11.67
C PHE A 367 0.07 0.45 10.91
N ILE A 368 -1.04 0.94 11.49
CA ILE A 368 -1.83 2.06 10.98
C ILE A 368 -1.14 3.34 11.41
N VAL A 369 -0.53 4.04 10.45
CA VAL A 369 0.44 5.11 10.74
C VAL A 369 -0.09 6.52 10.54
N GLY A 370 -1.37 6.67 10.19
CA GLY A 370 -1.98 7.98 9.94
C GLY A 370 -1.14 8.80 8.96
N ASP A 371 -0.82 10.02 9.37
CA ASP A 371 0.03 10.97 8.63
C ASP A 371 1.49 10.97 9.11
N MET A 372 1.98 9.91 9.75
CA MET A 372 3.42 9.76 9.95
C MET A 372 4.15 9.36 8.67
N ILE A 373 3.53 8.51 7.84
CA ILE A 373 4.05 8.00 6.56
C ILE A 373 2.92 8.00 5.52
N SER A 374 3.25 8.27 4.26
CA SER A 374 2.32 8.20 3.13
C SER A 374 2.77 7.14 2.12
N GLY A 375 1.81 6.55 1.42
CA GLY A 375 2.03 5.66 0.28
C GLY A 375 2.59 6.36 -0.97
N PHE A 376 2.61 7.69 -0.98
CA PHE A 376 3.26 8.47 -2.04
C PHE A 376 3.83 9.79 -1.50
N GLY A 377 4.98 10.21 -2.04
CA GLY A 377 5.67 11.43 -1.59
C GLY A 377 6.14 11.35 -0.13
N THR A 378 6.20 12.52 0.52
CA THR A 378 6.51 12.71 1.94
C THR A 378 5.44 13.55 2.61
N ILE A 379 5.28 13.43 3.94
CA ILE A 379 4.31 14.21 4.72
C ILE A 379 4.79 15.66 4.89
N LEU A 380 3.88 16.62 4.98
CA LEU A 380 4.22 17.98 5.36
C LEU A 380 4.34 18.09 6.89
N ILE A 381 5.47 18.64 7.35
CA ILE A 381 5.65 19.04 8.75
C ILE A 381 5.70 20.56 8.76
N SER A 382 4.63 21.18 9.26
CA SER A 382 4.44 22.63 9.24
C SER A 382 4.25 23.16 10.66
N PRO A 383 5.11 24.04 11.17
CA PRO A 383 4.94 24.66 12.49
C PRO A 383 3.65 25.48 12.58
N GLU A 384 3.17 26.02 11.46
CA GLU A 384 1.89 26.75 11.36
C GLU A 384 0.67 25.83 11.58
N HIS A 385 0.88 24.52 11.46
CA HIS A 385 -0.10 23.48 11.73
C HIS A 385 0.44 22.52 12.80
N GLU A 386 1.19 23.05 13.76
CA GLU A 386 1.65 22.31 14.97
C GLU A 386 2.67 21.20 14.71
N GLY A 387 3.17 21.11 13.48
CA GLY A 387 4.20 20.18 13.09
C GLY A 387 5.56 20.55 13.67
N ASP A 388 6.26 19.55 14.18
CA ASP A 388 7.58 19.67 14.77
C ASP A 388 8.55 18.66 14.18
N MET A 389 9.59 19.14 13.51
CA MET A 389 10.55 18.28 12.82
C MET A 389 11.38 17.41 13.77
N GLN A 390 11.68 17.90 14.98
CA GLN A 390 12.47 17.18 15.95
C GLN A 390 11.67 16.01 16.53
N LEU A 391 10.44 16.27 16.98
CA LEU A 391 9.52 15.23 17.45
C LEU A 391 9.18 14.25 16.34
N TYR A 392 8.93 14.73 15.12
CA TYR A 392 8.62 13.86 13.99
C TYR A 392 9.74 12.84 13.72
N ILE A 393 11.00 13.29 13.66
CA ILE A 393 12.16 12.39 13.48
C ILE A 393 12.32 11.45 14.69
N LYS A 394 12.10 11.94 15.92
CA LYS A 394 12.14 11.10 17.13
C LYS A 394 11.08 9.99 17.06
N SER A 395 9.83 10.33 16.77
CA SER A 395 8.71 9.40 16.60
C SER A 395 9.00 8.37 15.50
N LEU A 396 9.52 8.77 14.34
CA LEU A 396 9.92 7.83 13.28
C LEU A 396 10.99 6.84 13.75
N LYS A 397 11.97 7.28 14.55
CA LYS A 397 12.99 6.38 15.12
C LYS A 397 12.39 5.42 16.15
N GLU A 398 11.52 5.90 17.03
CA GLU A 398 10.83 5.03 18.01
C GLU A 398 9.92 4.01 17.32
N MET A 399 9.26 4.39 16.23
CA MET A 399 8.53 3.45 15.38
C MET A 399 9.45 2.34 14.84
N LEU A 400 10.72 2.61 14.48
CA LEU A 400 11.63 1.55 14.01
C LEU A 400 11.92 0.47 15.05
N GLU A 401 11.71 0.72 16.35
CA GLU A 401 11.95 -0.24 17.42
C GLU A 401 10.76 -1.19 17.68
N LEU A 402 9.60 -0.93 17.07
CA LEU A 402 8.39 -1.76 17.26
C LEU A 402 8.37 -3.00 16.36
N ASP A 403 7.62 -4.04 16.72
CA ASP A 403 7.48 -5.24 15.88
C ASP A 403 6.32 -5.09 14.87
N PHE A 404 6.67 -4.82 13.60
CA PHE A 404 5.75 -4.75 12.47
C PHE A 404 6.47 -5.02 11.15
N ASP A 405 5.68 -5.38 10.14
CA ASP A 405 6.17 -5.69 8.80
C ASP A 405 5.33 -5.07 7.66
N VAL A 406 4.25 -4.34 7.98
CA VAL A 406 3.45 -3.60 6.99
C VAL A 406 2.99 -2.25 7.56
N LEU A 407 3.08 -1.20 6.74
CA LEU A 407 2.49 0.11 7.06
C LEU A 407 1.18 0.31 6.31
N LEU A 408 0.21 0.87 7.03
CA LEU A 408 -1.12 1.20 6.57
C LEU A 408 -1.32 2.73 6.73
N PRO A 409 -0.93 3.52 5.72
CA PRO A 409 -0.96 4.98 5.81
C PRO A 409 -2.39 5.54 5.67
N ALA A 410 -2.61 6.77 6.11
CA ALA A 410 -3.85 7.48 5.82
C ALA A 410 -4.00 7.79 4.33
N HIS A 411 -2.89 7.97 3.59
CA HIS A 411 -2.92 8.26 2.16
C HIS A 411 -2.11 7.24 1.36
N GLY A 412 -2.70 6.71 0.28
CA GLY A 412 -2.07 5.73 -0.61
C GLY A 412 -2.31 4.27 -0.23
N GLY A 413 -1.59 3.36 -0.88
CA GLY A 413 -1.68 1.92 -0.61
C GLY A 413 -0.82 1.47 0.57
N SER A 414 -1.05 0.24 1.02
CA SER A 414 -0.22 -0.42 2.02
C SER A 414 1.22 -0.61 1.54
N ILE A 415 2.16 -0.50 2.47
CA ILE A 415 3.60 -0.56 2.19
C ILE A 415 4.18 -1.79 2.88
N GLY A 416 4.64 -2.77 2.09
CA GLY A 416 5.27 -3.98 2.62
C GLY A 416 6.70 -3.74 3.11
N ASP A 417 7.52 -2.91 2.44
CA ASP A 417 8.83 -2.52 2.97
C ASP A 417 8.70 -1.48 4.09
N ALA A 418 8.14 -1.91 5.22
CA ALA A 418 7.71 -1.03 6.28
C ALA A 418 8.89 -0.30 6.93
N LYS A 419 9.89 -1.04 7.40
CA LYS A 419 11.10 -0.48 8.04
C LYS A 419 11.93 0.32 7.04
N GLY A 420 12.12 -0.18 5.82
CA GLY A 420 12.84 0.54 4.77
C GLY A 420 12.19 1.88 4.44
N LYS A 421 10.85 1.94 4.38
CA LYS A 421 10.12 3.19 4.12
C LYS A 421 10.28 4.24 5.23
N ILE A 422 10.25 3.83 6.50
CA ILE A 422 10.49 4.76 7.62
C ILE A 422 11.93 5.27 7.58
N GLN A 423 12.90 4.40 7.32
CA GLN A 423 14.30 4.80 7.19
C GLN A 423 14.49 5.81 6.05
N GLN A 424 13.89 5.57 4.88
CA GLN A 424 13.89 6.53 3.76
C GLN A 424 13.35 7.91 4.17
N TYR A 425 12.31 7.95 5.00
CA TYR A 425 11.75 9.21 5.50
C TYR A 425 12.74 9.93 6.42
N ILE A 426 13.37 9.22 7.35
CA ILE A 426 14.40 9.78 8.26
C ILE A 426 15.56 10.33 7.43
N ASP A 427 16.11 9.53 6.51
CA ASP A 427 17.23 9.92 5.65
C ASP A 427 16.88 11.15 4.82
N HIS A 428 15.67 11.21 4.26
CA HIS A 428 15.20 12.36 3.51
C HIS A 428 15.14 13.64 4.36
N ARG A 429 14.69 13.57 5.62
CA ARG A 429 14.67 14.74 6.53
C ARG A 429 16.07 15.18 6.91
N LEU A 430 16.96 14.25 7.22
CA LEU A 430 18.34 14.58 7.59
C LEU A 430 19.10 15.18 6.41
N MET A 431 18.95 14.62 5.21
CA MET A 431 19.50 15.18 3.98
C MET A 431 18.97 16.60 3.72
N ARG A 432 17.66 16.85 3.94
CA ARG A 432 17.09 18.20 3.80
C ARG A 432 17.63 19.16 4.86
N GLU A 433 17.77 18.70 6.11
CA GLU A 433 18.35 19.49 7.20
C GLU A 433 19.77 19.95 6.88
N GLU A 434 20.61 19.08 6.30
CA GLU A 434 21.96 19.47 5.87
C GLU A 434 21.94 20.56 4.80
N LYS A 435 21.01 20.49 3.83
CA LYS A 435 20.84 21.55 2.82
C LYS A 435 20.39 22.87 3.43
N VAL A 436 19.47 22.83 4.40
CA VAL A 436 19.02 24.02 5.14
C VAL A 436 20.17 24.63 5.94
N LEU A 437 20.94 23.81 6.65
CA LEU A 437 22.10 24.27 7.41
C LEU A 437 23.13 24.96 6.52
N LYS A 438 23.43 24.38 5.34
CA LYS A 438 24.31 25.00 4.33
C LYS A 438 23.75 26.32 3.82
N ALA A 439 22.45 26.40 3.55
CA ALA A 439 21.80 27.64 3.12
C ALA A 439 21.92 28.75 4.18
N CYS A 440 21.77 28.41 5.47
CA CYS A 440 21.96 29.35 6.59
C CYS A 440 23.39 29.87 6.75
N GLN A 441 24.39 29.20 6.16
CA GLN A 441 25.80 29.63 6.18
C GLN A 441 26.13 30.58 5.01
N THR A 442 25.18 30.84 4.12
CA THR A 442 25.32 31.82 3.03
C THR A 442 24.88 33.23 3.47
N GLU A 443 24.86 34.18 2.54
CA GLU A 443 24.34 35.52 2.78
C GLU A 443 22.81 35.60 2.84
N ALA A 444 22.09 34.52 2.51
CA ALA A 444 20.62 34.47 2.52
C ALA A 444 20.03 34.91 3.88
N LYS A 445 19.08 35.85 3.85
CA LYS A 445 18.40 36.42 5.03
C LYS A 445 16.90 36.22 5.03
N THR A 446 16.31 35.84 3.90
CA THR A 446 14.87 35.64 3.77
C THR A 446 14.51 34.16 3.60
N LEU A 447 13.27 33.80 3.93
CA LEU A 447 12.76 32.45 3.69
C LEU A 447 12.82 32.08 2.20
N GLN A 448 12.53 33.03 1.31
CA GLN A 448 12.59 32.79 -0.13
C GLN A 448 14.00 32.42 -0.59
N GLU A 449 15.01 33.20 -0.21
CA GLU A 449 16.42 32.92 -0.55
C GLU A 449 16.88 31.57 0.02
N LEU A 450 16.47 31.24 1.25
CA LEU A 450 16.78 29.95 1.86
C LEU A 450 16.09 28.78 1.13
N VAL A 451 14.84 28.95 0.68
CA VAL A 451 14.14 27.94 -0.13
C VAL A 451 14.84 27.75 -1.47
N GLU A 452 15.22 28.83 -2.16
CA GLU A 452 15.93 28.79 -3.44
C GLU A 452 17.20 27.93 -3.38
N ILE A 453 17.96 28.03 -2.28
CA ILE A 453 19.19 27.28 -2.07
C ILE A 453 18.88 25.85 -1.58
N ALA A 454 18.13 25.72 -0.48
CA ALA A 454 17.93 24.45 0.19
C ALA A 454 17.01 23.50 -0.57
N TYR A 455 16.15 24.01 -1.47
CA TYR A 455 15.17 23.27 -2.27
C TYR A 455 15.33 23.48 -3.77
N SER A 456 16.56 23.75 -4.23
CA SER A 456 16.90 23.87 -5.67
C SER A 456 16.59 22.60 -6.49
N ASP A 457 16.54 21.44 -5.84
CA ASP A 457 16.14 20.14 -6.40
C ASP A 457 14.61 19.90 -6.42
N THR A 458 13.84 20.84 -5.88
CA THR A 458 12.37 20.75 -5.77
C THR A 458 11.72 21.64 -6.82
N PRO A 459 10.69 21.17 -7.56
CA PRO A 459 9.98 22.01 -8.52
C PRO A 459 9.46 23.31 -7.89
N GLN A 460 9.73 24.46 -8.53
CA GLN A 460 9.38 25.80 -8.01
C GLN A 460 7.91 25.94 -7.60
N LYS A 461 6.99 25.28 -8.31
CA LYS A 461 5.56 25.27 -7.97
C LYS A 461 5.25 24.73 -6.56
N LEU A 462 6.17 23.97 -5.97
CA LEU A 462 6.05 23.40 -4.61
C LEU A 462 6.79 24.23 -3.55
N TRP A 463 7.50 25.30 -3.94
CA TRP A 463 8.34 26.06 -3.00
C TRP A 463 7.56 26.72 -1.86
N LYS A 464 6.31 27.14 -2.09
CA LYS A 464 5.45 27.64 -1.01
C LYS A 464 5.18 26.59 0.07
N ILE A 465 5.04 25.32 -0.31
CA ILE A 465 4.88 24.21 0.63
C ILE A 465 6.23 23.87 1.27
N ALA A 466 7.31 23.92 0.48
CA ALA A 466 8.67 23.70 0.98
C ALA A 466 9.08 24.71 2.05
N GLU A 467 8.63 25.97 1.95
CA GLU A 467 8.87 27.02 2.94
C GLU A 467 8.34 26.63 4.34
N LEU A 468 7.19 25.96 4.41
CA LEU A 468 6.64 25.47 5.69
C LEU A 468 7.55 24.40 6.30
N SER A 469 8.05 23.47 5.49
CA SER A 469 9.02 22.47 5.94
C SER A 469 10.38 23.07 6.27
N LEU A 470 10.80 24.14 5.57
CA LEU A 470 12.01 24.91 5.88
C LEU A 470 11.90 25.50 7.29
N LYS A 471 10.78 26.15 7.63
CA LYS A 471 10.55 26.72 8.97
C LYS A 471 10.69 25.64 10.04
N ALA A 472 10.14 24.44 9.84
CA ALA A 472 10.29 23.32 10.78
C ALA A 472 11.76 22.92 11.01
N HIS A 473 12.57 22.87 9.94
CA HIS A 473 14.01 22.61 10.06
C HIS A 473 14.76 23.74 10.76
N LEU A 474 14.44 25.00 10.46
CA LEU A 474 15.07 26.16 11.11
C LEU A 474 14.82 26.14 12.62
N ILE A 475 13.58 25.86 13.05
CA ILE A 475 13.22 25.73 14.47
C ILE A 475 14.06 24.62 15.13
N LYS A 476 14.11 23.43 14.52
CA LYS A 476 14.93 22.32 15.05
C LYS A 476 16.41 22.70 15.17
N LEU A 477 17.00 23.29 14.12
CA LEU A 477 18.41 23.69 14.11
C LEU A 477 18.72 24.78 15.15
N GLN A 478 17.80 25.72 15.36
CA GLN A 478 17.91 26.74 16.41
C GLN A 478 17.90 26.11 17.81
N ARG A 479 16.99 25.16 18.06
CA ARG A 479 16.93 24.45 19.35
C ARG A 479 18.18 23.63 19.63
N GLU A 480 18.77 23.04 18.59
CA GLU A 480 20.05 22.33 18.67
C GLU A 480 21.28 23.27 18.72
N ASN A 481 21.07 24.59 18.78
CA ASN A 481 22.12 25.61 18.76
C ASN A 481 23.07 25.52 17.54
N LYS A 482 22.61 24.94 16.43
CA LYS A 482 23.39 24.79 15.19
C LYS A 482 23.39 26.05 14.32
N ILE A 483 22.39 26.91 14.48
CA ILE A 483 22.27 28.19 13.76
C ILE A 483 21.86 29.32 14.71
N GLN A 484 22.23 30.56 14.37
CA GLN A 484 21.86 31.79 15.09
C GLN A 484 21.44 32.88 14.09
N GLY A 485 20.61 33.84 14.53
CA GLY A 485 20.22 35.00 13.72
C GLY A 485 18.98 34.80 12.82
N PHE A 486 18.34 33.64 12.84
CA PHE A 486 17.17 33.32 12.01
C PHE A 486 15.83 33.31 12.77
N GLN A 487 15.79 33.72 14.04
CA GLN A 487 14.59 33.67 14.90
C GLN A 487 13.42 34.48 14.33
N HIS A 488 13.74 35.59 13.66
CA HIS A 488 12.76 36.45 13.01
C HIS A 488 12.03 35.79 11.82
N LEU A 489 12.53 34.67 11.29
CA LEU A 489 11.92 33.94 10.18
C LEU A 489 10.96 32.83 10.62
N THR A 490 11.05 32.40 11.88
CA THR A 490 10.26 31.28 12.42
C THR A 490 9.08 31.75 13.25
N ASN A 491 9.06 33.00 13.72
CA ASN A 491 8.02 33.56 14.61
C ASN A 491 7.75 32.70 15.85
N VAL A 492 8.76 31.97 16.35
CA VAL A 492 8.66 31.15 17.57
C VAL A 492 9.40 31.87 18.69
N GLU A 493 8.71 32.20 19.78
CA GLU A 493 9.35 32.76 20.98
C GLU A 493 10.09 31.65 21.76
N LYS A 494 11.10 32.01 22.57
CA LYS A 494 11.79 31.03 23.43
C LYS A 494 10.84 30.34 24.43
N SER A 495 9.73 30.98 24.80
CA SER A 495 8.68 30.49 25.70
C SER A 495 7.80 29.38 25.09
N ASP A 496 7.69 29.35 23.75
CA ASP A 496 6.90 28.33 23.02
C ASP A 496 7.56 26.94 23.06
N PHE A 497 8.78 26.84 23.60
CA PHE A 497 9.46 25.56 23.82
C PHE A 497 8.94 24.77 25.03
N SER A 498 7.99 25.30 25.82
CA SER A 498 7.51 24.66 27.06
C SER A 498 6.62 23.42 26.89
N ILE A 499 5.85 23.30 25.79
CA ILE A 499 5.09 22.06 25.47
C ILE A 499 6.05 20.86 25.31
N TYR A 500 7.30 21.12 24.93
CA TYR A 500 8.30 20.12 24.59
C TYR A 500 9.09 19.60 25.79
N GLU A 501 9.18 20.36 26.89
CA GLU A 501 9.76 19.89 28.15
C GLU A 501 8.84 18.85 28.81
N LYS A 502 7.51 18.99 28.68
CA LYS A 502 6.54 18.01 29.17
C LYS A 502 6.53 16.68 28.42
N LEU A 503 6.95 16.66 27.15
CA LEU A 503 6.98 15.45 26.30
C LEU A 503 8.35 14.76 26.25
N ASN A 504 9.40 15.40 26.79
CA ASN A 504 10.75 14.86 26.89
C ASN A 504 11.20 14.61 28.35
N SER A 505 10.36 14.94 29.34
CA SER A 505 10.46 14.46 30.72
C SER A 505 9.63 13.21 30.90
#